data_AF-A0AAE4A858-F1
#
_entry.id   AF-A0AAE4A858-F1
#
_cell.length_a   1.000
_cell.length_b   1.000
_cell.length_c   1.000
_cell.angle_alpha   90.00
_cell.angle_beta   90.00
_cell.angle_gamma   90.00
#
_symmetry.space_group_name_H-M   'P 1'
#
loop_
_entity.id
_entity.type
_entity.pdbx_description
1 polymer ?
#
loop_
_entity_poly.entity_id
_entity_poly.type
_entity_poly.pdbx_seq_one_letter_code
_entity_poly.pdbx_strand_id
1 'polypeptide(L)'
;MRRVGLGRHGQLDADGGDPLDGLVNLFDVGMVLAVAFLIAGLGMSRALPSSTRRDDAAGARTTVRAPSSRRTASGRGRAVGQVYQLPDGTLVLVDPAGR
;
A
#
# COMPACT_ATOMS: atom_id res chain seq x y z
N MET A 1 12.94 57.93 51.74
CA MET A 1 11.66 57.77 51.01
C MET A 1 11.73 56.51 50.15
N ARG A 2 11.03 55.45 50.52
CA ARG A 2 11.05 54.15 49.82
C ARG A 2 10.05 54.18 48.67
N ARG A 3 10.53 54.04 47.43
CA ARG A 3 9.65 53.84 46.26
C ARG A 3 9.21 52.38 46.26
N VAL A 4 7.90 52.17 46.43
CA VAL A 4 7.24 50.87 46.37
C VAL A 4 7.28 50.39 44.93
N GLY A 5 7.91 49.25 44.70
CA GLY A 5 7.83 48.52 43.43
C GLY A 5 6.44 47.91 43.28
N LEU A 6 5.73 48.30 42.23
CA LEU A 6 4.48 47.68 41.78
C LEU A 6 4.80 46.83 40.55
N GLY A 7 5.51 45.72 40.79
CA GLY A 7 5.52 44.59 39.88
C GLY A 7 4.41 43.64 40.29
N ARG A 8 3.26 43.71 39.62
CA ARG A 8 2.24 42.66 39.69
C ARG A 8 1.82 42.29 38.28
N HIS A 9 2.68 41.50 37.63
CA HIS A 9 2.23 40.55 36.63
C HIS A 9 1.39 39.52 37.37
N GLY A 10 0.08 39.57 37.17
CA GLY A 10 -0.83 38.69 37.88
C GLY A 10 -2.24 38.84 37.37
N GLN A 11 -2.60 37.92 36.48
CA GLN A 11 -3.71 37.03 36.77
C GLN A 11 -5.10 37.61 36.50
N LEU A 12 -5.35 37.90 35.23
CA LEU A 12 -6.62 37.57 34.60
C LEU A 12 -6.27 36.85 33.32
N ASP A 13 -6.14 35.54 33.44
CA ASP A 13 -6.22 34.67 32.29
C ASP A 13 -7.58 34.93 31.61
N ALA A 14 -7.55 35.67 30.50
CA ALA A 14 -8.49 35.43 29.43
C ALA A 14 -7.98 34.13 28.77
N ASP A 15 -8.31 33.01 29.42
CA ASP A 15 -7.92 31.60 29.20
C ASP A 15 -8.26 31.04 27.80
N GLY A 16 -8.37 31.88 26.78
CA GLY A 16 -8.48 31.48 25.39
C GLY A 16 -7.35 32.13 24.61
N GLY A 17 -6.15 31.54 24.65
CA GLY A 17 -5.08 31.91 23.72
C GLY A 17 -5.59 32.00 22.28
N ASP A 18 -4.91 32.76 21.43
CA ASP A 18 -5.35 33.01 20.05
C ASP A 18 -5.72 31.67 19.38
N PRO A 19 -6.99 31.46 18.96
CA PRO A 19 -7.40 30.21 18.33
C PRO A 19 -6.61 29.92 17.05
N LEU A 20 -5.99 30.93 16.44
CA LEU A 20 -5.11 30.77 15.30
C LEU A 20 -3.74 30.18 15.70
N ASP A 21 -3.26 30.39 16.92
CA ASP A 21 -2.01 29.79 17.41
C ASP A 21 -2.13 28.25 17.48
N GLY A 22 -3.28 27.75 17.92
CA GLY A 22 -3.57 26.31 17.92
C GLY A 22 -3.73 25.73 16.51
N LEU A 23 -4.28 26.51 15.56
CA LEU A 23 -4.47 26.11 14.18
C LEU A 23 -3.13 25.92 13.46
N VAL A 24 -2.13 26.77 13.72
CA VAL A 24 -0.79 26.64 13.13
C VAL A 24 -0.12 25.33 13.55
N ASN A 25 -0.24 24.94 14.82
CA ASN A 25 0.29 23.65 15.30
C ASN A 25 -0.47 22.45 14.70
N LEU A 26 -1.80 22.52 14.60
CA LEU A 26 -2.61 21.46 13.98
C LEU A 26 -2.36 21.36 12.47
N PHE A 27 -2.06 22.47 11.80
CA PHE A 27 -1.74 22.51 10.39
C PHE A 27 -0.44 21.75 10.08
N ASP A 28 0.59 21.91 10.91
CA ASP A 28 1.84 21.16 10.76
C ASP A 28 1.62 19.65 10.94
N VAL A 29 0.90 19.26 11.99
CA VAL A 29 0.50 17.85 12.20
C VAL A 29 -0.33 17.31 11.02
N GLY A 30 -1.22 18.13 10.46
CA GLY A 30 -2.01 17.79 9.27
C GLY A 30 -1.15 17.56 8.02
N MET A 31 -0.13 18.38 7.81
CA MET A 31 0.84 18.20 6.72
C MET A 31 1.65 16.92 6.88
N VAL A 32 2.16 16.65 8.08
CA VAL A 32 2.90 15.39 8.38
C VAL A 32 2.02 14.17 8.11
N LEU A 33 0.75 14.20 8.55
CA LEU A 33 -0.21 13.11 8.31
C LEU A 33 -0.49 12.94 6.80
N ALA A 34 -0.69 14.03 6.06
CA ALA A 34 -0.94 14.00 4.62
C ALA A 34 0.26 13.40 3.85
N VAL A 35 1.48 13.79 4.20
CA VAL A 35 2.71 13.23 3.61
C VAL A 35 2.87 11.75 3.97
N ALA A 36 2.57 11.35 5.21
CA ALA A 36 2.60 9.95 5.62
C ALA A 36 1.62 9.10 4.80
N PHE A 37 0.39 9.57 4.61
CA PHE A 37 -0.59 8.90 3.75
C PHE A 37 -0.18 8.90 2.27
N LEU A 38 0.45 9.96 1.77
CA LEU A 38 0.99 9.99 0.41
C LEU A 38 2.07 8.91 0.22
N ILE A 39 3.02 8.81 1.14
CA ILE A 39 4.07 7.79 1.11
C ILE A 39 3.46 6.39 1.23
N ALA A 40 2.52 6.19 2.16
CA ALA A 40 1.84 4.91 2.35
C ALA A 40 1.03 4.49 1.11
N GLY A 41 0.29 5.43 0.50
CA GLY A 41 -0.48 5.22 -0.72
C GLY A 41 0.40 4.89 -1.93
N LEU A 42 1.52 5.58 -2.08
CA LEU A 42 2.51 5.27 -3.12
C LEU A 42 3.13 3.88 -2.92
N GLY A 43 3.39 3.48 -1.66
CA GLY A 43 3.82 2.13 -1.31
C GLY A 43 2.80 1.06 -1.67
N MET A 44 1.51 1.32 -1.40
CA MET A 44 0.40 0.42 -1.70
C MET A 44 0.15 0.25 -3.20
N SER A 45 0.43 1.26 -4.03
CA SER A 45 0.26 1.17 -5.49
C SER A 45 1.09 0.05 -6.14
N ARG A 46 2.21 -0.35 -5.51
CA ARG A 46 3.06 -1.47 -5.95
C ARG A 46 2.50 -2.84 -5.55
N ALA A 47 1.52 -2.86 -4.66
CA ALA A 47 0.89 -4.05 -4.10
C ALA A 47 -0.56 -4.24 -4.60
N LEU A 48 -1.02 -3.43 -5.56
CA LEU A 48 -2.22 -3.78 -6.33
C LEU A 48 -1.83 -4.97 -7.21
N PRO A 49 -2.30 -6.21 -6.97
CA PRO A 49 -2.30 -7.19 -8.03
C PRO A 49 -3.06 -6.52 -9.17
N SER A 50 -2.40 -6.37 -10.31
CA SER A 50 -2.99 -5.86 -11.53
C SER A 50 -4.34 -6.56 -11.66
N SER A 51 -5.42 -5.82 -11.39
CA SER A 51 -6.76 -6.34 -11.62
C SER A 51 -6.73 -6.68 -13.09
N THR A 52 -6.75 -7.98 -13.37
CA THR A 52 -6.57 -8.56 -14.70
C THR A 52 -7.51 -7.83 -15.64
N ARG A 53 -6.94 -6.86 -16.36
CA ARG A 53 -7.49 -6.40 -17.61
C ARG A 53 -7.59 -7.68 -18.41
N ARG A 54 -8.81 -8.10 -18.74
CA ARG A 54 -9.05 -9.10 -19.78
C ARG A 54 -8.56 -8.47 -21.08
N ASP A 55 -7.25 -8.44 -21.24
CA ASP A 55 -6.63 -8.36 -22.53
C ASP A 55 -6.78 -9.78 -23.08
N ASP A 56 -7.83 -9.97 -23.86
CA ASP A 56 -7.97 -11.07 -24.82
C ASP A 56 -6.87 -10.92 -25.88
N ALA A 57 -5.61 -11.01 -25.45
CA ALA A 57 -4.44 -11.08 -26.30
C ALA A 57 -4.06 -12.56 -26.40
N ALA A 58 -4.05 -13.04 -27.63
CA ALA A 58 -3.79 -14.40 -28.05
C ALA A 58 -2.37 -14.89 -27.73
N GLY A 59 -2.03 -15.00 -26.44
CA GLY A 59 -0.95 -15.87 -25.98
C GLY A 59 -1.45 -17.30 -26.01
N ALA A 60 -0.70 -18.21 -26.61
CA ALA A 60 -1.05 -19.62 -26.76
C ALA A 60 -1.29 -20.28 -25.38
N ARG A 61 -2.53 -20.22 -24.89
CA ARG A 61 -2.93 -20.76 -23.59
C ARG A 61 -3.06 -22.27 -23.72
N THR A 62 -2.09 -23.00 -23.18
CA THR A 62 -2.15 -24.46 -23.11
C THR A 62 -2.76 -24.86 -21.78
N THR A 63 -3.98 -25.39 -21.81
CA THR A 63 -4.61 -26.02 -20.64
C THR A 63 -4.10 -27.43 -20.49
N VAL A 64 -3.65 -27.79 -19.28
CA VAL A 64 -3.21 -29.15 -18.96
C VAL A 64 -4.12 -29.69 -17.86
N ARG A 65 -4.73 -30.84 -18.11
CA ARG A 65 -5.54 -31.51 -17.08
C ARG A 65 -4.59 -32.12 -16.05
N ALA A 66 -4.77 -31.73 -14.78
CA ALA A 66 -4.01 -32.32 -13.68
C ALA A 66 -4.34 -33.83 -13.58
N PRO A 67 -3.33 -34.71 -13.53
CA PRO A 67 -3.56 -36.12 -13.26
C PRO A 67 -4.13 -36.29 -11.84
N SER A 68 -5.13 -37.16 -11.69
CA SER A 68 -5.79 -37.46 -10.41
C SER A 68 -4.92 -38.25 -9.41
N SER A 69 -3.74 -38.70 -9.84
CA SER A 69 -2.81 -39.48 -9.02
C SER A 69 -1.51 -38.71 -8.80
N ARG A 70 -1.02 -38.72 -7.55
CA ARG A 70 0.23 -38.06 -7.16
C ARG A 70 1.42 -38.88 -7.67
N ARG A 71 1.79 -38.67 -8.93
CA ARG A 71 2.99 -39.25 -9.54
C ARG A 71 4.15 -38.28 -9.44
N THR A 72 5.26 -38.74 -8.87
CA THR A 72 6.51 -37.98 -8.85
C THR A 72 7.20 -38.14 -10.21
N ALA A 73 7.51 -37.04 -10.89
CA ALA A 73 8.32 -37.04 -12.11
C ALA A 73 9.82 -37.03 -11.74
N SER A 74 10.65 -37.75 -12.48
CA SER A 74 12.12 -37.72 -12.34
C SER A 74 12.79 -37.44 -13.69
N GLY A 75 13.90 -36.69 -13.68
CA GLY A 75 14.66 -36.32 -14.88
C GLY A 75 15.18 -34.88 -14.87
N ARG A 76 16.00 -34.51 -15.87
CA ARG A 76 16.41 -33.11 -16.09
C ARG A 76 15.25 -32.35 -16.75
N GLY A 77 14.61 -31.46 -16.00
CA GLY A 77 13.57 -30.56 -16.50
C GLY A 77 14.10 -29.20 -16.98
N ARG A 78 13.29 -28.48 -17.75
CA ARG A 78 13.49 -27.06 -18.09
C ARG A 78 12.34 -26.26 -17.49
N ALA A 79 12.63 -25.10 -16.90
CA ALA A 79 11.59 -24.18 -16.47
C ALA A 79 10.85 -23.62 -17.70
N VAL A 80 9.52 -23.81 -17.75
CA VAL A 80 8.67 -23.45 -18.91
C VAL A 80 7.72 -22.27 -18.65
N GLY A 81 7.70 -21.73 -17.43
CA GLY A 81 6.84 -20.60 -17.07
C GLY A 81 6.15 -20.80 -15.72
N GLN A 82 5.17 -19.93 -15.45
CA GLN A 82 4.38 -19.96 -14.23
C GLN A 82 3.10 -20.79 -14.45
N VAL A 83 2.75 -21.61 -13.47
CA VAL A 83 1.53 -22.43 -13.50
C VAL A 83 0.56 -21.95 -12.42
N TYR A 84 -0.68 -21.68 -12.81
CA TYR A 84 -1.77 -21.32 -11.91
C TYR A 84 -2.82 -22.41 -11.88
N GLN A 85 -3.41 -22.66 -10.71
CA GLN A 85 -4.56 -23.54 -10.55
C GLN A 85 -5.84 -22.72 -10.43
N LEU A 86 -6.85 -23.04 -11.24
CA LEU A 86 -8.17 -22.43 -11.19
C LEU A 86 -9.07 -23.09 -10.14
N PRO A 87 -10.21 -22.46 -9.75
CA PRO A 87 -11.15 -23.02 -8.79
C PRO A 87 -11.73 -24.39 -9.19
N ASP A 88 -11.78 -24.70 -10.49
CA ASP A 88 -12.23 -25.98 -11.04
C ASP A 88 -11.13 -27.07 -11.05
N GLY A 89 -9.92 -26.74 -10.56
CA GLY A 89 -8.76 -27.63 -10.55
C GLY A 89 -7.95 -27.64 -11.85
N THR A 90 -8.33 -26.84 -12.85
CA THR A 90 -7.60 -26.72 -14.12
C THR A 90 -6.25 -26.03 -13.91
N LEU A 91 -5.18 -26.53 -14.55
CA LEU A 91 -3.86 -25.90 -14.55
C LEU A 91 -3.67 -25.06 -15.82
N VAL A 92 -3.24 -23.81 -15.64
CA VAL A 92 -2.91 -22.87 -16.72
C VAL A 92 -1.43 -22.52 -16.67
N LEU A 93 -0.70 -22.87 -17.72
CA LEU A 93 0.67 -22.42 -17.94
C LEU A 93 0.65 -21.06 -18.64
N VAL A 94 1.34 -20.07 -18.07
CA VAL A 94 1.54 -18.75 -18.67
C VAL A 94 2.91 -18.73 -19.36
N ASP A 95 2.91 -18.51 -20.67
CA ASP A 95 4.12 -18.36 -21.45
C ASP A 95 4.83 -17.03 -21.10
N PRO A 96 6.06 -17.06 -20.55
CA PRO A 96 6.79 -15.83 -20.25
C PRO A 96 7.24 -15.07 -21.51
N ALA A 97 7.19 -15.67 -22.71
CA ALA A 97 7.69 -15.08 -23.94
C ALA A 97 6.65 -14.27 -24.74
N GLY A 98 5.37 -14.31 -24.38
CA GLY A 98 4.31 -13.45 -24.95
C GLY A 98 4.30 -13.35 -26.48
N ARG A 99 4.63 -14.43 -27.19
CA ARG A 99 4.62 -14.48 -28.67
C ARG A 99 3.36 -15.14 -29.20
#